data_AF-A0A7S3VFB5-F1
#
_entry.id   AF-A0A7S3VFB5-F1
#
_cell.length_a   1.000
_cell.length_b   1.000
_cell.length_c   1.000
_cell.angle_alpha   90.00
_cell.angle_beta   90.00
_cell.angle_gamma   90.00
#
_symmetry.space_group_name_H-M   'P 1'
#
loop_
_entity.id
_entity.type
_entity.pdbx_description
1 polymer ?
#
loop_
_entity_poly.entity_id
_entity_poly.type
_entity_poly.pdbx_seq_one_letter_code
_entity_poly.pdbx_strand_id
1 'polypeptide(L)'
;MIYSHSFLVSKLPRDYSTSIPSHNSLDACIVGGQPIQKQAMELRGGVHVVLVGTPGRLNDCLEEAYLVLNQCSYSVLDEADRMIDLRFAPQIESILDVMGGSLKSENEKEAYDQELKGLREISKHVPTHRLTAMFSATMPAEVQRSALKYLRHPAVVNIGGPGGGGKNKQIDQRVLFLSSPGMKEKQN
;
A
#
# COMPACT_ATOMS: atom_id res chain seq x y z
N MET A 1 -26.72 -4.44 0.69
CA MET A 1 -26.05 -4.61 1.99
C MET A 1 -24.94 -5.62 1.76
N ILE A 2 -23.74 -5.15 1.42
CA ILE A 2 -22.62 -6.03 1.03
C ILE A 2 -21.67 -6.10 2.22
N TYR A 3 -21.36 -7.33 2.64
CA TYR A 3 -20.50 -7.64 3.77
C TYR A 3 -19.03 -7.62 3.33
N SER A 4 -18.31 -6.61 3.84
CA SER A 4 -16.96 -6.62 4.40
C SER A 4 -15.89 -7.58 3.84
N HIS A 5 -14.88 -7.00 3.16
CA HIS A 5 -13.45 -6.96 3.57
C HIS A 5 -12.59 -6.33 2.46
N SER A 6 -12.66 -5.00 2.31
CA SER A 6 -11.85 -4.31 1.30
C SER A 6 -10.39 -4.16 1.77
N PHE A 7 -9.45 -4.48 0.88
CA PHE A 7 -8.00 -4.42 1.05
C PHE A 7 -7.39 -3.52 -0.05
N LEU A 8 -6.79 -2.39 0.34
CA LEU A 8 -6.17 -1.45 -0.60
C LEU A 8 -4.65 -1.68 -0.65
N VAL A 9 -4.06 -1.90 -1.84
CA VAL A 9 -2.59 -1.99 -2.03
C VAL A 9 -2.13 -1.00 -3.08
N SER A 10 -1.28 -0.04 -2.72
CA SER A 10 -0.87 1.05 -3.63
C SER A 10 0.22 0.70 -4.66
N LYS A 11 0.74 -0.52 -4.70
CA LYS A 11 1.51 -1.03 -5.85
C LYS A 11 1.76 -2.53 -5.75
N LEU A 12 1.33 -3.29 -6.76
CA LEU A 12 1.82 -4.64 -7.00
C LEU A 12 2.19 -4.76 -8.48
N PRO A 13 3.24 -5.54 -8.83
CA PRO A 13 3.59 -5.81 -10.22
C PRO A 13 2.42 -6.47 -10.95
N ARG A 14 2.38 -6.29 -12.28
CA ARG A 14 1.32 -6.73 -13.21
C ARG A 14 0.90 -8.21 -13.10
N ASP A 15 1.66 -9.05 -12.41
CA ASP A 15 1.50 -10.51 -12.37
C ASP A 15 0.79 -11.06 -11.12
N TYR A 16 0.28 -10.19 -10.22
CA TYR A 16 -0.33 -10.61 -8.95
C TYR A 16 -1.70 -11.31 -9.04
N SER A 17 -2.30 -11.43 -10.23
CA SER A 17 -3.61 -12.10 -10.41
C SER A 17 -3.57 -13.62 -10.19
N THR A 18 -2.38 -14.21 -10.02
CA THR A 18 -2.20 -15.67 -9.98
C THR A 18 -2.06 -16.28 -8.58
N SER A 19 -1.93 -15.47 -7.51
CA SER A 19 -1.59 -15.98 -6.17
C SER A 19 -2.70 -15.87 -5.11
N ILE A 20 -3.86 -15.28 -5.41
CA ILE A 20 -5.01 -15.26 -4.49
C ILE A 20 -5.88 -16.50 -4.76
N PRO A 21 -6.15 -17.36 -3.75
CA PRO A 21 -6.85 -18.62 -3.95
C PRO A 21 -8.29 -18.43 -4.44
N SER A 22 -8.75 -19.41 -5.21
CA SER A 22 -9.95 -19.50 -6.05
C SER A 22 -11.32 -19.44 -5.35
N HIS A 23 -11.51 -18.54 -4.39
CA HIS A 23 -12.82 -18.25 -3.80
C HIS A 23 -13.38 -16.96 -4.38
N ASN A 24 -14.17 -17.05 -5.47
CA ASN A 24 -15.10 -16.02 -6.01
C ASN A 24 -14.75 -14.53 -5.73
N SER A 25 -13.48 -14.16 -5.80
CA SER A 25 -12.96 -12.86 -5.40
C SER A 25 -12.96 -11.97 -6.62
N LEU A 26 -13.67 -10.84 -6.53
CA LEU A 26 -13.66 -9.82 -7.59
C LEU A 26 -12.57 -8.80 -7.24
N ASP A 27 -11.55 -8.74 -8.10
CA ASP A 27 -10.39 -7.85 -7.99
C ASP A 27 -10.45 -6.80 -9.09
N ALA A 28 -10.01 -5.57 -8.78
CA ALA A 28 -9.92 -4.50 -9.77
C ALA A 28 -8.64 -3.67 -9.63
N CYS A 29 -8.12 -3.24 -10.78
CA CYS A 29 -6.93 -2.39 -10.85
C CYS A 29 -7.31 -1.04 -11.48
N ILE A 30 -7.18 0.03 -10.68
CA ILE A 30 -7.49 1.41 -11.07
C ILE A 30 -6.17 2.15 -11.32
N VAL A 31 -5.72 2.16 -12.57
CA VAL A 31 -4.47 2.84 -12.96
C VAL A 31 -4.68 3.82 -14.11
N GLY A 32 -3.81 4.83 -14.18
CA GLY A 32 -3.77 5.73 -15.33
C GLY A 32 -3.42 5.00 -16.64
N GLY A 33 -3.75 5.62 -17.78
CA GLY A 33 -3.46 5.07 -19.11
C GLY A 33 -4.53 4.14 -19.68
N GLN A 34 -5.67 4.00 -19.00
CA GLN A 34 -6.86 3.30 -19.51
C GLN A 34 -8.11 4.19 -19.36
N PRO A 35 -9.12 4.06 -20.25
CA PRO A 35 -10.36 4.82 -20.15
C PRO A 35 -11.07 4.59 -18.80
N ILE A 36 -11.50 5.67 -18.15
CA ILE A 36 -12.16 5.61 -16.84
C ILE A 36 -13.45 4.78 -16.91
N GLN A 37 -14.18 4.85 -18.02
CA GLN A 37 -15.47 4.18 -18.17
C GLN A 37 -15.34 2.66 -18.09
N LYS A 38 -14.24 2.10 -18.61
CA LYS A 38 -13.97 0.66 -18.56
C LYS A 38 -13.72 0.22 -17.11
N GLN A 39 -12.85 0.94 -16.40
CA GLN A 39 -12.59 0.70 -14.98
C GLN A 39 -13.85 0.89 -14.14
N ALA A 40 -14.66 1.92 -14.41
CA ALA A 40 -15.94 2.14 -13.72
C ALA A 40 -16.94 1.00 -13.94
N MET A 41 -16.99 0.40 -15.13
CA MET A 41 -17.81 -0.80 -15.37
C MET A 41 -17.33 -2.00 -14.57
N GLU A 42 -16.02 -2.22 -14.47
CA GLU A 42 -15.43 -3.28 -13.63
C GLU A 42 -15.78 -3.06 -12.15
N LEU A 43 -15.73 -1.81 -11.66
CA LEU A 43 -16.11 -1.46 -10.29
C LEU A 43 -17.61 -1.63 -10.00
N ARG A 44 -18.49 -1.43 -10.99
CA ARG A 44 -19.94 -1.66 -10.83
C ARG A 44 -20.30 -3.10 -10.54
N GLY A 45 -19.46 -4.06 -10.91
CA GLY A 45 -19.62 -5.47 -10.57
C GLY A 45 -19.44 -5.77 -9.07
N GLY A 46 -18.95 -4.78 -8.30
CA GLY A 46 -18.52 -4.96 -6.93
C GLY A 46 -17.09 -5.51 -6.90
N VAL A 47 -16.23 -4.89 -6.09
CA VAL A 47 -14.85 -5.35 -5.85
C VAL A 47 -14.74 -5.68 -4.39
N HIS A 48 -14.36 -6.93 -4.13
CA HIS A 48 -14.42 -7.47 -2.78
C HIS A 48 -13.07 -7.34 -2.08
N VAL A 49 -11.97 -7.61 -2.79
CA VAL A 49 -10.70 -7.88 -2.13
C VAL A 49 -9.69 -6.80 -2.46
N VAL A 50 -9.22 -6.68 -3.71
CA VAL A 50 -8.06 -5.83 -3.98
C VAL A 50 -8.41 -4.63 -4.86
N LEU A 51 -8.12 -3.43 -4.35
CA LEU A 51 -8.06 -2.20 -5.13
C LEU A 51 -6.61 -1.72 -5.21
N VAL A 52 -6.03 -1.80 -6.41
CA VAL A 52 -4.67 -1.29 -6.70
C VAL A 52 -4.78 -0.04 -7.54
N GLY A 53 -4.19 1.07 -7.10
CA GLY A 53 -4.19 2.26 -7.93
C GLY A 53 -3.20 3.34 -7.57
N THR A 54 -2.90 4.18 -8.56
CA THR A 54 -2.14 5.42 -8.36
C THR A 54 -3.02 6.42 -7.61
N PRO A 55 -2.53 7.13 -6.58
CA PRO A 55 -3.35 8.00 -5.73
C PRO A 55 -4.24 8.99 -6.49
N GLY A 56 -3.71 9.65 -7.53
CA GLY A 56 -4.51 10.54 -8.37
C GLY A 56 -5.73 9.87 -8.98
N ARG A 57 -5.58 8.66 -9.53
CA ARG A 57 -6.69 7.93 -10.18
C ARG A 57 -7.73 7.43 -9.17
N LEU A 58 -7.28 7.04 -7.97
CA LEU A 58 -8.17 6.66 -6.89
C LEU A 58 -9.00 7.86 -6.41
N ASN A 59 -8.40 9.04 -6.32
CA ASN A 59 -9.13 10.28 -6.02
C ASN A 59 -10.15 10.62 -7.10
N ASP A 60 -9.78 10.56 -8.39
CA ASP A 60 -10.77 10.76 -9.49
C ASP A 60 -11.98 9.84 -9.31
N CYS A 61 -11.75 8.56 -8.97
CA CYS A 61 -12.82 7.60 -8.76
C CYS A 61 -13.66 7.85 -7.50
N LEU A 62 -13.07 8.43 -6.45
CA LEU A 62 -13.78 8.84 -5.24
C LEU A 62 -14.63 10.09 -5.50
N GLU A 63 -14.09 11.09 -6.20
CA GLU A 63 -14.77 12.34 -6.53
C GLU A 63 -16.00 12.09 -7.44
N GLU A 64 -15.84 11.23 -8.45
CA GLU A 64 -16.91 10.84 -9.36
C GLU A 64 -17.86 9.76 -8.79
N ALA A 65 -17.66 9.36 -7.53
CA ALA A 65 -18.43 8.33 -6.83
C ALA A 65 -18.49 6.96 -7.56
N TYR A 66 -17.45 6.62 -8.31
CA TYR A 66 -17.30 5.27 -8.90
C TYR A 66 -16.95 4.22 -7.86
N LEU A 67 -16.38 4.62 -6.72
CA LEU A 67 -16.07 3.73 -5.59
C LEU A 67 -16.31 4.42 -4.24
N VAL A 68 -16.52 3.61 -3.20
CA VAL A 68 -16.61 4.07 -1.80
C VAL A 68 -15.67 3.23 -0.93
N LEU A 69 -14.99 3.87 0.02
CA LEU A 69 -13.99 3.22 0.89
C LEU A 69 -14.40 3.15 2.37
N ASN A 70 -15.65 3.47 2.70
CA ASN A 70 -16.15 3.50 4.07
C ASN A 70 -16.04 2.16 4.82
N GLN A 71 -16.11 1.04 4.10
CA GLN A 71 -15.98 -0.32 4.63
C GLN A 71 -14.56 -0.89 4.48
N CYS A 72 -13.59 -0.06 4.08
CA CYS A 72 -12.22 -0.50 3.91
C CYS A 72 -11.48 -0.51 5.25
N SER A 73 -11.31 -1.71 5.79
CA SER A 73 -10.62 -1.96 7.06
C SER A 73 -9.12 -2.20 6.88
N TYR A 74 -8.61 -2.25 5.65
CA TYR A 74 -7.19 -2.52 5.38
C TYR A 74 -6.61 -1.55 4.35
N SER A 75 -5.49 -0.92 4.69
CA SER A 75 -4.69 -0.11 3.77
C SER A 75 -3.23 -0.55 3.77
N VAL A 76 -2.63 -0.58 2.58
CA VAL A 76 -1.21 -0.84 2.38
C VAL A 76 -0.63 0.29 1.54
N LEU A 77 0.36 0.97 2.11
CA LEU A 77 1.14 2.02 1.48
C LEU A 77 2.49 1.44 1.06
N ASP A 78 2.62 1.06 -0.20
CA ASP A 78 3.88 0.55 -0.77
C ASP A 78 4.72 1.66 -1.43
N GLU A 79 6.05 1.56 -1.32
CA GLU A 79 7.02 2.58 -1.73
C GLU A 79 6.68 3.99 -1.17
N ALA A 80 6.42 4.09 0.14
CA ALA A 80 5.95 5.33 0.76
C ALA A 80 6.89 6.53 0.51
N ASP A 81 8.20 6.31 0.58
CA ASP A 81 9.20 7.32 0.22
C ASP A 81 9.07 7.82 -1.22
N ARG A 82 8.88 6.93 -2.20
CA ARG A 82 8.64 7.36 -3.59
C ARG A 82 7.33 8.10 -3.76
N MET A 83 6.29 7.73 -3.03
CA MET A 83 5.01 8.45 -3.09
C MET A 83 5.15 9.90 -2.61
N ILE A 84 6.01 10.14 -1.62
CA ILE A 84 6.38 11.49 -1.20
C ILE A 84 7.17 12.21 -2.30
N ASP A 85 8.19 11.57 -2.89
CA ASP A 85 9.00 12.16 -3.97
C ASP A 85 8.14 12.60 -5.16
N LEU A 86 7.11 11.82 -5.50
CA LEU A 86 6.15 12.10 -6.57
C LEU A 86 5.07 13.12 -6.18
N ARG A 87 5.16 13.71 -4.97
CA ARG A 87 4.19 14.69 -4.43
C ARG A 87 2.77 14.13 -4.32
N PHE A 88 2.62 12.81 -4.15
CA PHE A 88 1.32 12.18 -3.96
C PHE A 88 0.81 12.22 -2.51
N ALA A 89 1.59 12.78 -1.58
CA ALA A 89 1.20 12.87 -0.17
C ALA A 89 -0.23 13.42 0.03
N PRO A 90 -0.65 14.56 -0.56
CA PRO A 90 -2.00 15.10 -0.32
C PRO A 90 -3.11 14.17 -0.82
N GLN A 91 -2.87 13.45 -1.91
CA GLN A 91 -3.83 12.52 -2.50
C GLN A 91 -3.99 11.30 -1.60
N ILE A 92 -2.88 10.76 -1.08
CA ILE A 92 -2.90 9.65 -0.12
C ILE A 92 -3.62 10.06 1.15
N GLU A 93 -3.37 11.27 1.65
CA GLU A 93 -4.07 11.78 2.83
C GLU A 93 -5.58 11.83 2.61
N SER A 94 -6.02 12.37 1.47
CA SER A 94 -7.43 12.43 1.09
C SER A 94 -8.08 11.04 1.03
N ILE A 95 -7.41 10.05 0.43
CA ILE A 95 -7.91 8.66 0.36
C ILE A 95 -8.06 8.07 1.76
N LEU A 96 -7.01 8.18 2.59
CA LEU A 96 -6.99 7.61 3.93
C LEU A 96 -7.97 8.30 4.89
N ASP A 97 -8.29 9.56 4.67
CA ASP A 97 -9.27 10.29 5.47
C ASP A 97 -10.72 9.88 5.12
N VAL A 98 -10.99 9.50 3.86
CA VAL A 98 -12.30 8.99 3.42
C VAL A 98 -12.56 7.55 3.86
N MET A 99 -11.50 6.78 4.12
CA MET A 99 -11.61 5.41 4.65
C MET A 99 -12.19 5.43 6.07
N GLY A 100 -13.50 5.18 6.19
CA GLY A 100 -14.31 5.25 7.42
C GLY A 100 -14.02 4.20 8.51
N GLY A 101 -12.85 3.56 8.50
CA GLY A 101 -12.42 2.66 9.58
C GLY A 101 -11.98 3.44 10.81
N SER A 102 -12.47 3.06 11.99
CA SER A 102 -11.99 3.66 13.24
C SER A 102 -10.51 3.32 13.43
N LEU A 103 -9.69 4.34 13.70
CA LEU A 103 -8.31 4.12 14.12
C LEU A 103 -8.31 3.67 15.58
N LYS A 104 -7.37 2.79 15.95
CA LYS A 104 -7.11 2.49 17.36
C LYS A 104 -6.79 3.80 18.12
N SER A 105 -7.04 3.80 19.43
CA SER A 105 -6.72 4.92 20.32
C SER A 105 -5.25 5.33 20.19
N GLU A 106 -4.96 6.62 20.41
CA GLU A 106 -3.59 7.12 20.52
C GLU A 106 -2.94 6.73 21.85
N ASN A 107 -3.76 6.42 22.88
CA ASN A 107 -3.27 5.94 24.17
C ASN A 107 -2.83 4.48 24.05
N GLU A 108 -1.54 4.22 24.33
CA GLU A 108 -0.90 2.92 24.22
C GLU A 108 -1.65 1.81 24.97
N LYS A 109 -2.13 2.10 26.19
CA LYS A 109 -2.85 1.12 27.02
C LYS A 109 -4.20 0.76 26.40
N GLU A 110 -4.94 1.76 25.94
CA GLU A 110 -6.25 1.56 25.31
C GLU A 110 -6.13 0.90 23.95
N ALA A 111 -5.10 1.24 23.18
CA ALA A 111 -4.80 0.62 21.89
C ALA A 111 -4.48 -0.87 22.05
N TYR A 112 -3.69 -1.22 23.06
CA TYR A 112 -3.39 -2.61 23.42
C TYR A 112 -4.66 -3.37 23.84
N ASP A 113 -5.50 -2.76 24.67
CA ASP A 113 -6.78 -3.36 25.09
C ASP A 113 -7.75 -3.54 23.90
N GLN A 114 -7.83 -2.57 23.00
CA GLN A 114 -8.61 -2.64 21.76
C GLN A 114 -8.10 -3.74 20.83
N GLU A 115 -6.78 -3.90 20.73
CA GLU A 115 -6.15 -4.96 19.96
C GLU A 115 -6.42 -6.35 20.55
N LEU A 116 -6.27 -6.50 21.87
CA LEU A 116 -6.55 -7.76 22.55
C LEU A 116 -8.03 -8.15 22.44
N LYS A 117 -8.94 -7.17 22.50
CA LYS A 117 -10.38 -7.36 22.20
C LYS A 117 -10.58 -7.79 20.75
N GLY A 118 -9.96 -7.09 19.80
CA GLY A 118 -10.02 -7.42 18.38
C GLY A 118 -9.60 -8.86 18.10
N LEU A 119 -8.45 -9.29 18.62
CA LEU A 119 -7.93 -10.66 18.47
C LEU A 119 -8.89 -11.72 19.03
N ARG A 120 -9.55 -11.43 20.16
CA ARG A 120 -10.56 -12.32 20.76
C ARG A 120 -11.85 -12.38 19.95
N GLU A 121 -12.20 -11.30 19.26
CA GLU A 121 -13.41 -11.17 18.45
C GLU A 121 -13.23 -11.59 16.98
N ILE A 122 -12.03 -11.99 16.54
CA ILE A 122 -11.78 -12.49 15.16
C ILE A 122 -12.75 -13.64 14.77
N SER A 123 -13.28 -14.38 15.75
CA SER A 123 -14.34 -15.38 15.53
C SER A 123 -15.66 -14.79 14.98
N LYS A 124 -15.85 -13.46 14.99
CA LYS A 124 -17.02 -12.72 14.49
C LYS A 124 -16.63 -11.69 13.41
N HIS A 125 -15.85 -12.13 12.42
CA HIS A 125 -15.92 -11.73 11.00
C HIS A 125 -15.77 -10.27 10.57
N VAL A 126 -15.50 -9.25 11.39
CA VAL A 126 -15.00 -7.94 10.87
C VAL A 126 -14.03 -7.26 11.84
N PRO A 127 -12.81 -6.88 11.40
CA PRO A 127 -11.92 -6.06 12.21
C PRO A 127 -12.58 -4.70 12.47
N THR A 128 -12.75 -4.39 13.75
CA THR A 128 -13.38 -3.15 14.23
C THR A 128 -12.55 -1.91 13.98
N HIS A 129 -11.23 -2.08 13.79
CA HIS A 129 -10.28 -1.01 13.56
C HIS A 129 -9.56 -1.22 12.24
N ARG A 130 -9.20 -0.10 11.59
CA ARG A 130 -8.43 -0.14 10.34
C ARG A 130 -7.00 -0.64 10.61
N LEU A 131 -6.54 -1.61 9.83
CA LEU A 131 -5.15 -2.05 9.77
C LEU A 131 -4.45 -1.33 8.62
N THR A 132 -3.43 -0.53 8.96
CA THR A 132 -2.59 0.16 7.99
C THR A 132 -1.20 -0.46 8.01
N ALA A 133 -0.70 -0.90 6.86
CA ALA A 133 0.70 -1.30 6.66
C ALA A 133 1.40 -0.25 5.80
N MET A 134 2.67 0.04 6.11
CA MET A 134 3.50 0.96 5.34
C MET A 134 4.84 0.28 5.02
N PHE A 135 5.20 0.26 3.75
CA PHE A 135 6.48 -0.24 3.24
C PHE A 135 7.26 0.93 2.65
N SER A 136 8.51 1.08 3.09
CA SER A 136 9.39 2.15 2.63
C SER A 136 10.84 1.68 2.69
N ALA A 137 11.64 2.03 1.69
CA ALA A 137 13.08 1.73 1.70
C ALA A 137 13.85 2.71 2.59
N THR A 138 13.36 3.94 2.68
CA THR A 138 13.93 5.02 3.48
C THR A 138 12.89 5.62 4.44
N MET A 139 13.33 6.32 5.49
CA MET A 139 12.45 6.95 6.48
C MET A 139 12.77 8.45 6.66
N PRO A 140 12.62 9.28 5.61
CA PRO A 140 12.73 10.73 5.75
C PRO A 140 11.61 11.30 6.63
N ALA A 141 11.78 12.54 7.10
CA ALA A 141 10.84 13.18 8.04
C ALA A 141 9.38 13.24 7.53
N GLU A 142 9.18 13.36 6.22
CA GLU A 142 7.85 13.36 5.61
C GLU A 142 7.17 11.99 5.71
N VAL A 143 7.89 10.90 5.43
CA VAL A 143 7.38 9.53 5.60
C VAL A 143 7.09 9.24 7.07
N GLN A 144 7.97 9.68 7.98
CA GLN A 144 7.75 9.54 9.43
C GLN A 144 6.46 10.26 9.88
N ARG A 145 6.20 11.46 9.35
CA ARG A 145 4.97 12.21 9.65
C ARG A 145 3.73 11.45 9.17
N SER A 146 3.74 10.93 7.95
CA SER A 146 2.64 10.10 7.44
C SER A 146 2.45 8.83 8.27
N ALA A 147 3.55 8.18 8.68
CA ALA A 147 3.51 7.00 9.54
C ALA A 147 2.85 7.32 10.89
N LEU A 148 3.24 8.42 11.55
CA LEU A 148 2.64 8.85 12.82
C LEU A 148 1.15 9.21 12.68
N LYS A 149 0.76 9.80 11.55
CA LYS A 149 -0.64 10.16 11.29
C LYS A 149 -1.53 8.94 11.07
N TYR A 150 -1.07 7.97 10.28
CA TYR A 150 -1.92 6.88 9.77
C TYR A 150 -1.68 5.50 10.37
N LEU A 151 -0.55 5.29 11.05
CA LEU A 151 -0.28 4.10 11.83
C LEU A 151 -0.63 4.34 13.29
N ARG A 152 -1.10 3.30 13.97
CA ARG A 152 -1.38 3.31 15.42
C ARG A 152 -0.61 2.18 16.06
N HIS A 153 0.36 2.53 16.91
CA HIS A 153 1.28 1.61 17.56
C HIS A 153 1.92 0.61 16.57
N PRO A 154 2.63 1.09 15.53
CA PRO A 154 3.19 0.19 14.51
C PRO A 154 4.34 -0.64 15.05
N ALA A 155 4.34 -1.93 14.72
CA ALA A 155 5.55 -2.74 14.79
C ALA A 155 6.48 -2.35 13.64
N VAL A 156 7.70 -1.89 13.95
CA VAL A 156 8.70 -1.55 12.94
C VAL A 156 9.56 -2.78 12.65
N VAL A 157 9.48 -3.27 11.41
CA VAL A 157 10.30 -4.37 10.92
C VAL A 157 11.36 -3.82 9.97
N ASN A 158 12.61 -3.88 10.39
CA ASN A 158 13.75 -3.47 9.58
C ASN A 158 14.47 -4.71 9.04
N ILE A 159 14.63 -4.78 7.73
CA ILE A 159 15.38 -5.86 7.07
C ILE A 159 16.77 -5.35 6.71
N GLY A 160 17.80 -5.78 7.46
CA GLY A 160 19.18 -5.40 7.25
C GLY A 160 20.05 -5.54 8.52
N GLY A 161 21.37 -5.53 8.35
CA GLY A 161 22.30 -5.57 9.48
C GLY A 161 22.50 -4.18 10.13
N PRO A 162 22.97 -4.13 11.40
CA PRO A 162 23.31 -2.87 12.07
C PRO A 162 24.39 -2.14 11.25
N GLY A 163 24.02 -1.00 10.65
CA GLY A 163 24.88 -0.23 9.74
C GLY A 163 24.20 0.34 8.50
N GLY A 164 22.95 -0.04 8.20
CA GLY A 164 21.92 0.76 7.51
C GLY A 164 22.16 1.37 6.12
N GLY A 165 23.37 1.33 5.58
CA GLY A 165 23.73 1.98 4.31
C GLY A 165 24.97 1.38 3.63
N GLY A 166 25.47 0.26 4.14
CA GLY A 166 26.58 -0.46 3.52
C GLY A 166 26.10 -1.30 2.35
N LYS A 167 26.68 -1.07 1.16
CA LYS A 167 26.62 -1.96 0.00
C LYS A 167 26.58 -3.42 0.44
N ASN A 168 25.72 -4.23 -0.18
CA ASN A 168 25.66 -5.66 0.12
C ASN A 168 27.05 -6.28 -0.08
N LYS A 169 27.69 -6.70 1.03
CA LYS A 169 29.05 -7.27 1.01
C LYS A 169 29.13 -8.58 0.22
N GLN A 170 27.99 -9.19 -0.09
CA GLN A 170 27.91 -10.41 -0.92
C GLN A 170 27.94 -10.13 -2.42
N ILE A 171 27.89 -8.86 -2.86
CA ILE A 171 27.96 -8.48 -4.27
C ILE A 171 29.39 -8.05 -4.61
N ASP A 172 30.14 -8.88 -5.34
CA ASP A 172 31.42 -8.47 -5.95
C ASP A 172 31.13 -7.51 -7.12
N GLN A 173 31.51 -6.24 -6.97
CA GLN A 173 31.33 -5.21 -7.99
C GLN A 173 32.68 -4.89 -8.62
N ARG A 174 32.82 -5.16 -9.93
CA ARG A 174 34.02 -4.80 -10.70
C ARG A 174 33.67 -3.69 -11.69
N VAL A 175 34.50 -2.67 -11.74
CA VAL A 175 34.38 -1.56 -12.70
C VAL A 175 35.51 -1.69 -13.72
N LEU A 176 35.15 -1.80 -14.99
CA LEU A 176 36.09 -1.77 -16.12
C LEU A 176 36.01 -0.40 -16.78
N PHE A 177 37.08 0.38 -16.65
CA PHE A 177 37.20 1.65 -17.35
C PHE A 177 37.65 1.39 -18.79
N LEU A 178 36.80 1.71 -19.75
CA LEU A 178 37.10 1.57 -21.17
C LEU A 178 37.48 2.93 -21.76
N SER A 179 38.54 2.95 -22.59
CA SER A 179 39.05 4.17 -23.22
C SER A 179 38.14 4.73 -24.32
N SER A 180 37.21 3.92 -24.84
CA SER A 180 36.22 4.35 -25.83
C SER A 180 34.97 3.46 -25.84
N PRO A 181 33.77 3.99 -26.21
CA PRO A 181 32.51 3.25 -26.18
C PRO A 181 32.45 2.00 -27.08
N GLY A 182 33.27 1.94 -28.13
CA GLY A 182 33.28 0.86 -29.13
C GLY A 182 33.98 -0.43 -28.68
N MET A 183 34.59 -0.46 -27.49
CA MET A 183 35.22 -1.67 -26.95
C MET A 183 34.25 -2.60 -26.21
N LYS A 184 32.97 -2.21 -26.10
CA LYS A 184 31.93 -2.97 -25.37
C LYS A 184 31.50 -4.26 -26.09
N GLU A 185 31.71 -4.37 -27.41
CA GLU A 185 31.27 -5.53 -28.22
C GLU A 185 32.27 -6.70 -28.30
N LYS A 186 33.52 -6.54 -27.85
CA LYS A 186 34.58 -7.54 -28.06
C LYS A 186 34.90 -8.45 -26.87
N GLN A 187 34.08 -8.44 -25.81
CA GLN A 187 34.38 -9.20 -24.58
C GLN A 187 33.24 -10.13 -24.11
N ASN A 188 32.38 -10.61 -25.02
CA ASN A 188 31.52 -11.77 -24.75
C ASN A 188 32.09 -13.03 -25.40
#